data_AF-A0A4Q5SGM9-F1
#
_entry.id   AF-A0A4Q5SGM9-F1
#
_cell.length_a   1.000
_cell.length_b   1.000
_cell.length_c   1.000
_cell.angle_alpha   90.00
_cell.angle_beta   90.00
_cell.angle_gamma   90.00
#
_symmetry.space_group_name_H-M   'P 1'
#
loop_
_entity.id
_entity.type
_entity.pdbx_description
1 polymer ?
#
loop_
_entity_poly.entity_id
_entity_poly.type
_entity_poly.pdbx_seq_one_letter_code
_entity_poly.pdbx_strand_id
1 'polypeptide(L)' 'KLMKEKEMDDVLVTGGGIIPADDMAELKGMGVGELFPPGTTTRDIVNYITGWVHQHRNF' A
#
# COMPACT_ATOMS: atom_id res chain seq x y z
N LYS A 1 1.28 9.92 11.29
CA LYS A 1 1.10 11.40 11.36
C LYS A 1 2.07 12.19 10.46
N LEU A 2 3.17 11.62 9.96
CA LEU A 2 4.16 12.36 9.14
C LEU A 2 3.72 12.65 7.68
N MET A 3 2.92 11.77 7.05
CA MET A 3 2.50 11.91 5.65
C MET A 3 1.45 13.01 5.45
N LYS A 4 0.47 13.11 6.37
CA LYS A 4 -0.56 14.17 6.37
C LYS A 4 0.03 15.57 6.58
N GLU A 5 1.10 15.69 7.35
CA GLU A 5 1.79 16.98 7.54
C GLU A 5 2.60 17.43 6.32
N LYS A 6 2.89 16.52 5.40
CA LYS A 6 3.64 16.80 4.17
C LYS A 6 2.77 16.89 2.92
N GLU A 7 1.44 16.92 3.07
CA GLU A 7 0.49 16.92 1.94
C GLU A 7 0.79 15.78 0.93
N MET A 8 1.23 14.62 1.45
CA MET A 8 1.59 13.44 0.67
C MET A 8 0.38 12.52 0.47
N ASP A 9 -0.76 13.09 0.06
CA ASP A 9 -1.99 12.33 -0.18
C ASP A 9 -1.87 11.44 -1.44
N ASP A 10 -0.89 11.72 -2.30
CA ASP A 10 -0.55 10.97 -3.51
C ASP A 10 0.52 9.88 -3.29
N VAL A 11 0.79 9.48 -2.04
CA VAL A 11 1.82 8.47 -1.74
C VAL A 11 1.20 7.16 -1.28
N LEU A 12 1.30 6.17 -2.15
CA LEU A 12 0.97 4.79 -1.81
C LEU A 12 1.97 4.23 -0.80
N VAL A 13 1.46 3.85 0.36
CA VAL A 13 2.23 3.11 1.36
C VAL A 13 1.84 1.65 1.25
N THR A 14 2.72 0.79 0.73
CA THR A 14 2.54 -0.67 0.76
C THR A 14 3.55 -1.30 1.70
N GLY A 15 3.21 -2.47 2.24
CA GLY A 15 4.10 -3.27 3.08
C GLY A 15 4.10 -4.74 2.68
N GLY A 16 5.13 -5.47 3.04
CA GLY A 16 5.19 -6.91 2.84
C GLY A 16 5.91 -7.60 3.99
N GLY A 17 5.52 -8.85 4.28
CA GLY A 17 6.09 -9.64 5.37
C GLY A 17 5.07 -10.58 6.02
N ILE A 18 5.50 -11.27 7.08
CA ILE A 18 4.60 -12.07 7.93
C ILE A 18 3.84 -11.08 8.83
N ILE A 19 2.71 -10.59 8.34
CA ILE A 19 1.83 -9.65 9.05
C ILE A 19 0.60 -10.40 9.55
N PRO A 20 0.26 -10.32 10.85
CA PRO A 20 -0.98 -10.86 11.41
C PRO A 20 -2.23 -10.28 10.70
N ALA A 21 -3.31 -11.05 10.62
CA ALA A 21 -4.54 -10.57 10.00
C ALA A 21 -5.13 -9.33 10.69
N ASP A 22 -4.94 -9.22 12.01
CA ASP A 22 -5.39 -8.09 12.82
C ASP A 22 -4.61 -6.81 12.44
N ASP A 23 -3.29 -6.90 12.33
CA ASP A 23 -2.42 -5.81 11.87
C ASP A 23 -2.76 -5.38 10.44
N MET A 24 -3.11 -6.33 9.56
CA MET A 24 -3.52 -5.99 8.19
C MET A 24 -4.79 -5.14 8.17
N ALA A 25 -5.75 -5.45 9.03
CA ALA A 25 -6.99 -4.68 9.15
C ALA A 25 -6.73 -3.27 9.70
N GLU A 26 -5.87 -3.16 10.71
CA GLU A 26 -5.48 -1.87 11.29
C GLU A 26 -4.75 -0.99 10.27
N LEU A 27 -3.78 -1.54 9.55
CA LEU A 27 -3.00 -0.83 8.53
C LEU A 27 -3.88 -0.36 7.37
N LYS A 28 -4.81 -1.20 6.87
CA LYS A 28 -5.81 -0.77 5.87
C LYS A 28 -6.68 0.38 6.40
N GLY A 29 -7.08 0.32 7.67
CA GLY A 29 -7.83 1.40 8.34
C GLY A 29 -7.03 2.70 8.50
N MET A 30 -5.70 2.62 8.60
CA MET A 30 -4.80 3.77 8.71
C MET A 30 -4.51 4.45 7.36
N GLY A 31 -5.00 3.91 6.24
CA GLY A 31 -4.74 4.42 4.89
C GLY A 31 -3.46 3.85 4.27
N VAL A 32 -2.93 2.75 4.81
CA VAL A 32 -1.91 1.95 4.14
C VAL A 32 -2.59 1.17 3.01
N GLY A 33 -1.96 1.16 1.84
CA GLY A 33 -2.39 0.37 0.69
C GLY A 33 -2.25 -1.13 0.90
N GLU A 34 -2.20 -1.89 -0.19
CA GLU A 34 -2.20 -3.35 -0.10
C GLU A 34 -0.95 -3.88 0.60
N LEU A 35 -1.16 -4.92 1.42
CA LEU A 35 -0.13 -5.61 2.17
C LEU A 35 0.11 -6.97 1.53
N PHE A 36 1.39 -7.29 1.30
CA PHE A 36 1.78 -8.48 0.57
C PHE A 36 2.31 -9.57 1.51
N PRO A 37 1.55 -10.66 1.74
CA PRO A 37 2.01 -11.76 2.57
C PRO A 37 3.20 -12.50 1.92
N PRO A 38 3.95 -13.30 2.71
CA PRO A 38 5.05 -14.10 2.20
C PRO A 38 4.51 -15.12 1.20
N GLY A 39 5.09 -15.16 0.00
CA GLY A 39 4.61 -16.00 -1.10
C GLY A 39 3.82 -15.25 -2.17
N THR A 40 3.51 -13.96 -1.96
CA THR A 40 3.01 -13.10 -3.04
C THR A 40 4.05 -13.02 -4.15
N THR A 41 3.60 -13.20 -5.40
CA THR A 41 4.53 -13.09 -6.52
C THR A 41 4.91 -11.62 -6.74
N THR A 42 6.17 -11.37 -7.11
CA THR A 42 6.62 -10.02 -7.46
C THR A 42 5.74 -9.39 -8.54
N ARG A 43 5.15 -10.21 -9.42
CA ARG A 43 4.27 -9.74 -10.49
C ARG A 43 2.98 -9.12 -9.95
N ASP A 44 2.39 -9.70 -8.90
CA ASP A 44 1.17 -9.15 -8.29
C ASP A 44 1.46 -7.81 -7.61
N ILE A 45 2.61 -7.70 -6.95
CA ILE A 45 3.08 -6.45 -6.34
C ILE A 45 3.23 -5.36 -7.41
N VAL A 46 3.91 -5.67 -8.52
CA VAL A 46 4.09 -4.74 -9.64
C VAL A 46 2.75 -4.32 -10.23
N ASN A 47 1.85 -5.26 -10.50
CA ASN A 47 0.52 -4.97 -11.06
C ASN A 47 -0.28 -4.04 -10.15
N TYR A 48 -0.24 -4.27 -8.85
CA TYR A 48 -0.92 -3.42 -7.86
C TYR A 48 -0.36 -2.00 -7.88
N ILE A 49 0.97 -1.85 -7.79
CA ILE A 49 1.62 -0.53 -7.76
C ILE A 49 1.33 0.21 -9.07
N THR A 50 1.49 -0.42 -10.23
CA THR A 50 1.21 0.20 -11.53
C THR A 50 -0.25 0.62 -11.66
N GLY A 51 -1.19 -0.24 -11.26
CA GLY A 51 -2.62 0.08 -11.29
C GLY A 51 -2.99 1.25 -10.37
N TRP A 52 -2.43 1.27 -9.16
CA TRP A 52 -2.64 2.36 -8.22
C TRP A 52 -2.10 3.69 -8.77
N VAL A 53 -0.87 3.68 -9.31
CA VAL A 53 -0.25 4.87 -9.92
C VAL A 53 -1.09 5.38 -11.08
N HIS A 54 -1.61 4.50 -11.95
CA HIS A 54 -2.49 4.91 -13.05
C HIS A 54 -3.82 5.54 -12.60
N GLN A 55 -4.35 5.11 -11.44
CA GLN A 55 -5.61 5.65 -10.92
C GLN A 55 -5.44 6.94 -10.12
N HIS A 56 -4.31 7.10 -9.43
CA HIS A 56 -4.10 8.20 -8.49
C HIS A 56 -3.15 9.28 -9.03
N ARG A 57 -2.30 8.98 -10.01
CA ARG A 57 -1.44 9.97 -10.67
C ARG A 57 -1.93 10.17 -12.09
N ASN A 58 -2.71 11.24 -12.30
CA ASN A 58 -2.93 11.78 -13.64
C ASN A 58 -1.62 12.42 -14.12
N PHE A 59 -1.08 11.92 -15.22
CA PHE A 59 -0.01 12.58 -15.98
C PHE A 59 -0.60 13.53 -17.01
#